data_AF-A0AAU0SE09-F1
#
_entry.id   AF-A0AAU0SE09-F1
#
_cell.length_a   1.000
_cell.length_b   1.000
_cell.length_c   1.000
_cell.angle_alpha   90.00
_cell.angle_beta   90.00
_cell.angle_gamma   90.00
#
_symmetry.space_group_name_H-M   'P 1'
#
loop_
_entity.id
_entity.type
_entity.pdbx_description
1 polymer ?
#
loop_
_entity_poly.entity_id
_entity_poly.type
_entity_poly.pdbx_seq_one_letter_code
_entity_poly.pdbx_strand_id
1 'polypeptide(L)'
;MANVVNTVLHRLSLPSMMLMSRLSLRTKLFTMSALLVFPSLLLVGFLLQRIQADISTADNELAGVKISSHLMSIMLETQKHRGQLNLQFAGSDMATVLGATRKELTQQLDEFADLHARHPQFALAAPWAPLQTELRGLANGTVAENSAASLAQHTLLISKILDYCAYAGEQTGLLLDPEAATYFLMDAATIKVPAWIENIAILRGTGAGHIKAGTLAPEQKAEMISRVNALQISSKAVSDLTGALQRSGESMPSSATLAFDASRQFIELARTDLFGATVSGDASVYFASGSAAIAKAVAAQKELIARLSSLLQQRANEQRAHRDAIVLLLVTAFCATLYLLWGFYHSFMLALHAVRKSAVAVASGDLTQQIHIHGKDELAETGNILESMNLNLSGLVANVRTNASMVSQLGQSLAAGIGDLSMRTEQQASSLEQT
;
A
#
# COMPACT_ATOMS: atom_id res chain seq x y z
N MET A 1 40.59 -11.97 34.39
CA MET A 1 39.25 -12.03 33.75
C MET A 1 39.31 -12.39 32.26
N ALA A 2 40.24 -11.86 31.46
CA ALA A 2 40.35 -12.18 30.02
C ALA A 2 40.51 -13.69 29.68
N ASN A 3 41.31 -14.45 30.44
CA ASN A 3 41.50 -15.89 30.20
C ASN A 3 40.24 -16.74 30.47
N VAL A 4 39.39 -16.34 31.44
CA VAL A 4 38.15 -17.07 31.75
C VAL A 4 37.10 -16.84 30.67
N VAL A 5 36.98 -15.59 30.19
CA VAL A 5 36.08 -15.23 29.08
C VAL A 5 36.45 -15.96 27.79
N ASN A 6 37.75 -16.05 27.46
CA ASN A 6 38.21 -16.81 26.29
C ASN A 6 37.92 -18.32 26.41
N THR A 7 38.06 -18.89 27.60
CA THR A 7 37.82 -20.33 27.81
C THR A 7 36.33 -20.68 27.70
N VAL A 8 35.44 -19.80 28.18
CA VAL A 8 33.99 -19.98 28.08
C VAL A 8 33.50 -19.78 26.64
N LEU A 9 33.97 -18.74 25.94
CA LEU A 9 33.67 -18.51 24.52
C LEU A 9 34.11 -19.68 23.64
N HIS A 10 35.30 -20.23 23.89
CA HIS A 10 35.80 -21.39 23.16
C HIS A 10 34.92 -22.63 23.39
N ARG A 11 34.43 -22.86 24.62
CA ARG A 11 33.54 -24.01 24.89
C ARG A 11 32.16 -23.86 24.25
N LEU A 12 31.63 -22.63 24.16
CA LEU A 12 30.37 -22.32 23.48
C LEU A 12 30.46 -22.48 21.95
N SER A 13 31.63 -22.25 21.34
CA SER A 13 31.83 -22.38 19.90
C SER A 13 32.18 -23.80 19.44
N LEU A 14 32.55 -24.72 20.34
CA LEU A 14 32.89 -26.11 19.98
C LEU A 14 31.83 -26.80 19.08
N PRO A 15 30.51 -26.74 19.38
CA PRO A 15 29.50 -27.40 18.54
C PRO A 15 29.43 -26.79 17.13
N SER A 16 29.52 -25.47 17.01
CA SER A 16 29.47 -24.78 15.72
C SER A 16 30.74 -25.04 14.90
N MET A 17 31.91 -25.09 15.54
CA MET A 17 33.18 -25.46 14.91
C MET A 17 33.17 -26.90 14.38
N MET A 18 32.61 -27.86 15.13
CA MET A 18 32.47 -29.25 14.69
C MET A 18 31.52 -29.40 13.51
N LEU A 19 30.42 -28.65 13.49
CA LEU A 19 29.50 -28.63 12.35
C LEU A 19 30.15 -27.98 11.12
N MET A 20 30.75 -26.80 11.30
CA MET A 20 31.34 -26.03 10.21
C MET A 20 32.58 -26.74 9.62
N SER A 21 33.41 -27.41 10.42
CA SER A 21 34.60 -28.11 9.90
C SER A 21 34.29 -29.21 8.87
N ARG A 22 33.05 -29.75 8.87
CA ARG A 22 32.61 -30.78 7.92
C ARG A 22 32.02 -30.24 6.62
N LEU A 23 31.76 -28.94 6.53
CA LEU A 23 31.12 -28.31 5.38
C LEU A 23 32.15 -27.74 4.41
N SER A 24 31.86 -27.86 3.10
CA SER A 24 32.60 -27.13 2.07
C SER A 24 32.46 -25.62 2.29
N LEU A 25 33.45 -24.83 1.87
CA LEU A 25 33.39 -23.36 2.00
C LEU A 25 32.14 -22.76 1.36
N ARG A 26 31.71 -23.28 0.19
CA ARG A 26 30.47 -22.86 -0.48
C ARG A 26 29.25 -23.02 0.43
N THR A 27 29.16 -24.17 1.09
CA THR A 27 28.08 -24.49 2.02
C THR A 27 28.14 -23.62 3.28
N LYS A 28 29.33 -23.30 3.79
CA LYS A 28 29.52 -22.37 4.92
C LYS A 28 28.98 -20.98 4.58
N LEU A 29 29.44 -20.41 3.47
CA LEU A 29 28.99 -19.07 3.06
C LEU A 29 27.50 -19.03 2.79
N PHE A 30 26.97 -20.02 2.07
CA PHE A 30 25.54 -20.10 1.80
C PHE A 30 24.71 -20.22 3.08
N THR A 31 25.08 -21.09 4.01
CA THR A 31 24.33 -21.27 5.26
C THR A 31 24.36 -20.03 6.14
N MET A 32 25.51 -19.36 6.25
CA MET A 32 25.62 -18.10 7.01
C MET A 32 24.81 -16.97 6.36
N SER A 33 24.87 -16.82 5.04
CA SER A 33 24.06 -15.83 4.32
C SER A 33 22.58 -16.15 4.41
N ALA A 34 22.18 -17.42 4.24
CA ALA A 34 20.79 -17.84 4.33
C ALA A 34 20.19 -17.58 5.73
N LEU A 35 20.96 -17.83 6.80
CA LEU A 35 20.52 -17.61 8.17
C LEU A 35 20.21 -16.13 8.46
N LEU A 36 20.92 -15.20 7.81
CA LEU A 36 20.66 -13.76 7.93
C LEU A 36 19.56 -13.29 6.97
N VAL A 37 19.60 -13.73 5.71
CA VAL A 37 18.69 -13.26 4.67
C VAL A 37 17.27 -13.78 4.89
N PHE A 38 17.11 -15.03 5.34
CA PHE A 38 15.78 -15.65 5.47
C PHE A 38 14.85 -14.92 6.46
N PRO A 39 15.26 -14.62 7.71
CA PRO A 39 14.42 -13.85 8.63
C PRO A 39 14.12 -12.44 8.11
N SER A 40 15.08 -11.79 7.44
CA SER A 40 14.88 -10.46 6.84
C SER A 40 13.85 -10.50 5.71
N LEU A 41 13.92 -11.50 4.82
CA LEU A 41 12.92 -11.69 3.75
C LEU A 41 11.52 -11.96 4.33
N LEU A 42 11.44 -12.72 5.42
CA LEU A 42 10.18 -13.00 6.10
C LEU A 42 9.57 -11.72 6.68
N LEU A 43 10.37 -10.90 7.38
CA LEU A 43 9.93 -9.61 7.93
C LEU A 43 9.47 -8.65 6.84
N VAL A 44 10.22 -8.59 5.73
CA VAL A 44 9.84 -7.83 4.53
C VAL A 44 8.51 -8.32 3.95
N GLY A 45 8.31 -9.64 3.89
CA GLY A 45 7.05 -10.22 3.43
C GLY A 45 5.86 -9.73 4.24
N PHE A 46 5.97 -9.71 5.58
CA PHE A 46 4.92 -9.15 6.44
C PHE A 46 4.70 -7.65 6.23
N LEU A 47 5.78 -6.88 6.06
CA LEU A 47 5.67 -5.45 5.77
C LEU A 47 4.96 -5.18 4.44
N LEU A 48 5.31 -5.91 3.38
CA LEU A 48 4.67 -5.78 2.07
C LEU A 48 3.21 -6.21 2.10
N GLN A 49 2.88 -7.28 2.84
CA GLN A 49 1.48 -7.67 3.07
C GLN A 49 0.69 -6.58 3.79
N ARG A 50 1.30 -5.92 4.79
CA ARG A 50 0.67 -4.83 5.51
C ARG A 50 0.38 -3.64 4.60
N ILE A 51 1.38 -3.19 3.83
CA ILE A 51 1.21 -2.08 2.88
C ILE A 51 0.17 -2.44 1.81
N GLN A 52 0.17 -3.68 1.32
CA GLN A 52 -0.80 -4.12 0.33
C GLN A 52 -2.23 -4.18 0.89
N ALA A 53 -2.40 -4.52 2.17
CA ALA A 53 -3.69 -4.45 2.85
C ALA A 53 -4.16 -2.99 2.98
N ASP A 54 -3.28 -2.07 3.37
CA ASP A 54 -3.61 -0.64 3.47
C ASP A 54 -3.99 -0.04 2.10
N ILE A 55 -3.30 -0.43 1.02
CA ILE A 55 -3.66 -0.08 -0.36
C ILE A 55 -5.04 -0.64 -0.73
N SER A 56 -5.30 -1.92 -0.41
CA SER A 56 -6.58 -2.55 -0.70
C SER A 56 -7.73 -1.88 0.03
N THR A 57 -7.51 -1.44 1.27
CA THR A 57 -8.50 -0.67 2.04
C THR A 57 -8.82 0.64 1.34
N ALA A 58 -7.80 1.43 0.95
CA ALA A 58 -8.03 2.69 0.24
C ALA A 58 -8.71 2.50 -1.13
N ASP A 59 -8.36 1.44 -1.87
CA ASP A 59 -9.02 1.10 -3.14
C ASP A 59 -10.49 0.67 -2.94
N ASN A 60 -10.80 -0.02 -1.84
CA ASN A 60 -12.17 -0.37 -1.45
C ASN A 60 -12.98 0.87 -1.03
N GLU A 61 -12.39 1.77 -0.24
CA GLU A 61 -13.00 3.04 0.15
C GLU A 61 -13.34 3.88 -1.10
N LEU A 62 -12.42 3.97 -2.08
CA LEU A 62 -12.67 4.62 -3.38
C LEU A 62 -13.80 3.98 -4.18
N ALA A 63 -13.89 2.64 -4.18
CA ALA A 63 -15.01 1.95 -4.81
C ALA A 63 -16.32 2.29 -4.10
N GLY A 64 -16.32 2.35 -2.77
CA GLY A 64 -17.45 2.82 -1.96
C GLY A 64 -17.90 4.22 -2.35
N VAL A 65 -16.97 5.17 -2.55
CA VAL A 65 -17.32 6.54 -2.95
C VAL A 65 -18.03 6.57 -4.29
N LYS A 66 -17.57 5.77 -5.27
CA LYS A 66 -18.21 5.64 -6.58
C LYS A 66 -19.61 5.04 -6.46
N ILE A 67 -19.77 3.98 -5.66
CA ILE A 67 -21.06 3.34 -5.39
C ILE A 67 -22.04 4.35 -4.77
N SER A 68 -21.63 5.05 -3.72
CA SER A 68 -22.46 6.07 -3.05
C SER A 68 -22.82 7.23 -3.97
N SER A 69 -21.87 7.69 -4.81
CA SER A 69 -22.14 8.73 -5.81
C SER A 69 -23.16 8.28 -6.85
N HIS A 70 -23.19 7.01 -7.23
CA HIS A 70 -24.13 6.48 -8.21
C HIS A 70 -25.52 6.27 -7.61
N LEU A 71 -25.58 5.77 -6.37
CA LEU A 71 -26.83 5.69 -5.58
C LEU A 71 -27.46 7.08 -5.38
N MET A 72 -26.63 8.11 -5.21
CA MET A 72 -27.09 9.49 -5.15
C MET A 72 -27.74 9.94 -6.47
N SER A 73 -27.17 9.61 -7.62
CA SER A 73 -27.80 9.88 -8.93
C SER A 73 -29.17 9.21 -9.04
N ILE A 74 -29.29 7.94 -8.63
CA ILE A 74 -30.57 7.20 -8.61
C ILE A 74 -31.58 7.88 -7.67
N MET A 75 -31.14 8.32 -6.49
CA MET A 75 -31.97 9.06 -5.54
C MET A 75 -32.50 10.37 -6.15
N LEU A 76 -31.63 11.15 -6.79
CA LEU A 76 -32.01 12.42 -7.43
C LEU A 76 -33.01 12.22 -8.57
N GLU A 77 -32.84 11.20 -9.41
CA GLU A 77 -33.84 10.87 -10.45
C GLU A 77 -35.16 10.41 -9.85
N THR A 78 -35.13 9.63 -8.76
CA THR A 78 -36.34 9.23 -8.03
C THR A 78 -37.06 10.44 -7.43
N GLN A 79 -36.32 11.42 -6.89
CA GLN A 79 -36.87 12.69 -6.39
C GLN A 79 -37.46 13.56 -7.50
N LYS A 80 -36.82 13.62 -8.67
CA LYS A 80 -37.34 14.32 -9.86
C LYS A 80 -38.64 13.69 -10.32
N HIS A 81 -38.67 12.36 -10.45
CA HIS A 81 -39.87 11.61 -10.83
C HIS A 81 -41.01 11.87 -9.85
N ARG A 82 -40.75 11.82 -8.52
CA ARG A 82 -41.73 12.17 -7.47
C ARG A 82 -42.33 13.57 -7.68
N GLY A 83 -41.47 14.58 -7.90
CA GLY A 83 -41.92 15.96 -8.10
C GLY A 83 -42.74 16.16 -9.37
N GLN A 84 -42.31 15.58 -10.49
CA GLN A 84 -43.00 15.65 -11.78
C GLN A 84 -44.36 14.95 -11.73
N LEU A 85 -44.42 13.79 -11.08
CA LEU A 85 -45.67 13.03 -10.94
C LEU A 85 -46.67 13.76 -10.04
N ASN A 86 -46.20 14.45 -8.98
CA ASN A 86 -47.07 15.30 -8.18
C ASN A 86 -47.67 16.46 -9.00
N LEU A 87 -46.87 17.09 -9.88
CA LEU A 87 -47.35 18.11 -10.81
C LEU A 87 -48.36 17.54 -11.82
N GLN A 88 -48.14 16.30 -12.29
CA GLN A 88 -49.06 15.61 -13.19
C GLN A 88 -50.42 15.34 -12.53
N PHE A 89 -50.43 14.83 -11.30
CA PHE A 89 -51.67 14.66 -10.53
C PHE A 89 -52.38 15.99 -10.24
N ALA A 90 -51.64 17.09 -10.21
CA ALA A 90 -52.20 18.43 -10.07
C ALA A 90 -52.68 19.04 -11.40
N GLY A 91 -52.71 18.27 -12.50
CA GLY A 91 -53.27 18.65 -13.80
C GLY A 91 -52.28 19.21 -14.83
N SER A 92 -50.98 19.25 -14.53
CA SER A 92 -49.96 19.67 -15.51
C SER A 92 -49.60 18.54 -16.48
N ASP A 93 -49.41 18.83 -17.77
CA ASP A 93 -48.87 17.84 -18.71
C ASP A 93 -47.37 17.64 -18.48
N MET A 94 -47.03 16.46 -17.94
CA MET A 94 -45.65 16.06 -17.63
C MET A 94 -45.23 14.79 -18.38
N ALA A 95 -46.00 14.30 -19.36
CA ALA A 95 -45.78 12.99 -19.97
C ALA A 95 -44.39 12.86 -20.60
N THR A 96 -43.98 13.85 -21.40
CA THR A 96 -42.65 13.88 -22.04
C THR A 96 -41.52 13.98 -21.02
N VAL A 97 -41.69 14.84 -20.01
CA VAL A 97 -40.68 15.09 -18.96
C VAL A 97 -40.49 13.85 -18.09
N LEU A 98 -41.59 13.20 -17.69
CA LEU A 98 -41.56 11.93 -16.95
C LEU A 98 -40.94 10.81 -17.78
N GLY A 99 -41.23 10.74 -19.08
CA GLY A 99 -40.60 9.77 -19.99
C GLY A 99 -39.08 9.93 -20.04
N ALA A 100 -38.59 11.17 -20.10
CA ALA A 100 -37.15 11.45 -20.06
C ALA A 100 -36.52 11.06 -18.70
N THR A 101 -37.15 11.41 -17.58
CA THR A 101 -36.65 11.04 -16.24
C THR A 101 -36.67 9.53 -16.01
N ARG A 102 -37.68 8.81 -16.52
CA ARG A 102 -37.73 7.34 -16.47
C ARG A 102 -36.59 6.69 -17.27
N LYS A 103 -36.28 7.25 -18.44
CA LYS A 103 -35.14 6.81 -19.26
C LYS A 103 -33.82 7.03 -18.53
N GLU A 104 -33.62 8.20 -17.93
CA GLU A 104 -32.42 8.50 -17.13
C GLU A 104 -32.32 7.55 -15.92
N LEU A 105 -33.41 7.34 -15.19
CA LEU A 105 -33.43 6.38 -14.07
C LEU A 105 -33.07 4.96 -14.53
N THR A 106 -33.57 4.52 -15.70
CA THR A 106 -33.20 3.21 -16.28
C THR A 106 -31.70 3.14 -16.54
N GLN A 107 -31.14 4.17 -17.18
CA GLN A 107 -29.71 4.25 -17.44
C GLN A 107 -28.88 4.20 -16.14
N GLN A 108 -29.27 4.97 -15.12
CA GLN A 108 -28.58 4.96 -13.84
C GLN A 108 -28.64 3.57 -13.17
N LEU A 109 -29.76 2.85 -13.27
CA LEU A 109 -29.92 1.49 -12.73
C LEU A 109 -29.07 0.45 -13.49
N ASP A 110 -28.93 0.59 -14.80
CA ASP A 110 -28.11 -0.29 -15.64
C ASP A 110 -26.62 -0.06 -15.37
N GLU A 111 -26.17 1.20 -15.34
CA GLU A 111 -24.79 1.57 -14.99
C GLU A 111 -24.43 1.12 -13.57
N PHE A 112 -25.38 1.17 -12.63
CA PHE A 112 -25.19 0.67 -11.28
C PHE A 112 -25.03 -0.85 -11.23
N ALA A 113 -25.80 -1.58 -12.05
CA ALA A 113 -25.66 -3.04 -12.14
C ALA A 113 -24.26 -3.43 -12.65
N ASP A 114 -23.73 -2.71 -13.64
CA ASP A 114 -22.37 -2.92 -14.14
C ASP A 114 -21.29 -2.55 -13.13
N LEU A 115 -21.48 -1.47 -12.37
CA LEU A 115 -20.57 -1.10 -11.28
C LEU A 115 -20.57 -2.19 -10.20
N HIS A 116 -21.74 -2.65 -9.82
CA HIS A 116 -21.94 -3.66 -8.80
C HIS A 116 -21.36 -5.02 -9.20
N ALA A 117 -21.51 -5.44 -10.46
CA ALA A 117 -20.90 -6.66 -11.01
C ALA A 117 -19.36 -6.64 -11.00
N ARG A 118 -18.73 -5.45 -11.08
CA ARG A 118 -17.28 -5.29 -10.99
C ARG A 118 -16.72 -5.44 -9.56
N HIS A 119 -17.58 -5.43 -8.54
CA HIS A 119 -17.18 -5.49 -7.14
C HIS A 119 -17.91 -6.61 -6.36
N PRO A 120 -17.79 -7.89 -6.77
CA PRO A 120 -18.49 -8.99 -6.12
C PRO A 120 -18.05 -9.22 -4.66
N GLN A 121 -16.85 -8.77 -4.29
CA GLN A 121 -16.28 -8.94 -2.94
C GLN A 121 -17.11 -8.25 -1.83
N PHE A 122 -17.92 -7.24 -2.17
CA PHE A 122 -18.73 -6.52 -1.19
C PHE A 122 -20.10 -7.17 -0.92
N ALA A 123 -20.43 -8.27 -1.61
CA ALA A 123 -21.67 -9.04 -1.42
C ALA A 123 -22.97 -8.21 -1.50
N LEU A 124 -22.94 -7.08 -2.22
CA LEU A 124 -24.02 -6.10 -2.27
C LEU A 124 -25.29 -6.57 -3.05
N ALA A 125 -25.22 -7.72 -3.73
CA ALA A 125 -26.23 -8.16 -4.69
C ALA A 125 -27.58 -8.52 -4.08
N ALA A 126 -27.54 -9.37 -3.06
CA ALA A 126 -28.74 -9.88 -2.41
C ALA A 126 -29.59 -8.75 -1.78
N PRO A 127 -29.02 -7.82 -0.99
CA PRO A 127 -29.79 -6.72 -0.41
C PRO A 127 -30.26 -5.68 -1.45
N TRP A 128 -29.59 -5.56 -2.60
CA TRP A 128 -30.01 -4.64 -3.67
C TRP A 128 -31.24 -5.10 -4.46
N ALA A 129 -31.37 -6.41 -4.69
CA ALA A 129 -32.34 -6.95 -5.65
C ALA A 129 -33.82 -6.53 -5.42
N PRO A 130 -34.35 -6.49 -4.18
CA PRO A 130 -35.72 -6.01 -3.94
C PRO A 130 -35.88 -4.54 -4.32
N LEU A 131 -34.94 -3.69 -3.89
CA LEU A 131 -34.94 -2.26 -4.19
C LEU A 131 -34.82 -1.99 -5.69
N GLN A 132 -33.94 -2.74 -6.37
CA GLN A 132 -33.79 -2.65 -7.83
C GLN A 132 -35.10 -2.96 -8.56
N THR A 133 -35.84 -3.96 -8.09
CA THR A 133 -37.12 -4.36 -8.68
C THR A 133 -38.15 -3.24 -8.56
N GLU A 134 -38.29 -2.64 -7.38
CA GLU A 134 -39.21 -1.52 -7.16
C GLU A 134 -38.83 -0.29 -8.00
N LEU A 135 -37.53 0.04 -8.08
CA LEU A 135 -37.03 1.17 -8.87
C LEU A 135 -37.20 0.96 -10.39
N ARG A 136 -36.98 -0.26 -10.88
CA ARG A 136 -37.29 -0.61 -12.28
C ARG A 136 -38.80 -0.55 -12.55
N GLY A 137 -39.62 -0.90 -11.57
CA GLY A 137 -41.08 -0.70 -11.64
C GLY A 137 -41.45 0.76 -11.93
N LEU A 138 -40.88 1.70 -11.17
CA LEU A 138 -41.07 3.14 -11.40
C LEU A 138 -40.56 3.58 -12.77
N ALA A 139 -39.36 3.14 -13.15
CA ALA A 139 -38.76 3.46 -14.45
C ALA A 139 -39.62 2.97 -15.62
N ASN A 140 -40.26 1.80 -15.47
CA ASN A 140 -41.18 1.24 -16.47
C ASN A 140 -42.58 1.89 -16.44
N GLY A 141 -42.83 2.85 -15.56
CA GLY A 141 -44.07 3.61 -15.48
C GLY A 141 -45.12 3.06 -14.52
N THR A 142 -44.76 2.13 -13.64
CA THR A 142 -45.64 1.72 -12.53
C THR A 142 -45.79 2.90 -11.58
N VAL A 143 -47.02 3.40 -11.42
CA VAL A 143 -47.34 4.57 -10.58
C VAL A 143 -48.50 4.26 -9.67
N ALA A 144 -48.47 4.84 -8.46
CA ALA A 144 -49.56 4.73 -7.51
C ALA A 144 -50.83 5.44 -8.00
N GLU A 145 -51.97 5.07 -7.41
CA GLU A 145 -53.31 5.50 -7.86
C GLU A 145 -53.57 7.00 -7.65
N ASN A 146 -52.92 7.62 -6.68
CA ASN A 146 -53.13 9.03 -6.33
C ASN A 146 -51.84 9.71 -5.85
N SER A 147 -51.87 11.06 -5.78
CA SER A 147 -50.71 11.88 -5.38
C SER A 147 -50.15 11.49 -3.99
N ALA A 148 -51.01 11.28 -2.99
CA ALA A 148 -50.57 10.95 -1.64
C ALA A 148 -49.87 9.57 -1.57
N ALA A 149 -50.45 8.56 -2.19
CA ALA A 149 -49.87 7.21 -2.28
C ALA A 149 -48.55 7.23 -3.07
N SER A 150 -48.48 8.00 -4.16
CA SER A 150 -47.27 8.17 -4.94
C SER A 150 -46.16 8.84 -4.11
N LEU A 151 -46.48 9.93 -3.41
CA LEU A 151 -45.53 10.62 -2.55
C LEU A 151 -44.98 9.68 -1.45
N ALA A 152 -45.85 8.90 -0.81
CA ALA A 152 -45.47 7.92 0.21
C ALA A 152 -44.54 6.84 -0.35
N GLN A 153 -44.89 6.25 -1.50
CA GLN A 153 -44.08 5.21 -2.16
C GLN A 153 -42.68 5.72 -2.51
N HIS A 154 -42.58 6.90 -3.13
CA HIS A 154 -41.27 7.46 -3.51
C HIS A 154 -40.44 7.82 -2.28
N THR A 155 -41.07 8.36 -1.23
CA THR A 155 -40.37 8.72 0.02
C THR A 155 -39.80 7.47 0.70
N LEU A 156 -40.56 6.36 0.71
CA LEU A 156 -40.07 5.07 1.19
C LEU A 156 -38.90 4.54 0.35
N LEU A 157 -38.99 4.63 -0.98
CA LEU A 157 -37.91 4.20 -1.87
C LEU A 157 -36.63 5.02 -1.69
N ILE A 158 -36.75 6.34 -1.54
CA ILE A 158 -35.61 7.21 -1.24
C ILE A 158 -34.98 6.84 0.11
N SER A 159 -35.78 6.56 1.14
CA SER A 159 -35.27 6.04 2.41
C SER A 159 -34.50 4.74 2.22
N LYS A 160 -35.06 3.76 1.49
CA LYS A 160 -34.37 2.49 1.18
C LYS A 160 -33.06 2.71 0.41
N ILE A 161 -33.00 3.68 -0.50
CA ILE A 161 -31.75 4.05 -1.21
C ILE A 161 -30.70 4.58 -0.22
N LEU A 162 -31.10 5.45 0.71
CA LEU A 162 -30.21 5.99 1.74
C LEU A 162 -29.71 4.89 2.69
N ASP A 163 -30.60 4.00 3.14
CA ASP A 163 -30.24 2.85 3.98
C ASP A 163 -29.27 1.92 3.27
N TYR A 164 -29.51 1.67 1.97
CA TYR A 164 -28.61 0.86 1.15
C TYR A 164 -27.27 1.56 0.89
N CYS A 165 -27.24 2.89 0.77
CA CYS A 165 -26.01 3.68 0.67
C CYS A 165 -25.16 3.54 1.94
N ALA A 166 -25.79 3.57 3.12
CA ALA A 166 -25.10 3.31 4.38
C ALA A 166 -24.56 1.87 4.43
N TYR A 167 -25.41 0.87 4.12
CA TYR A 167 -24.98 -0.53 4.06
C TYR A 167 -23.80 -0.73 3.09
N ALA A 168 -23.85 -0.14 1.90
CA ALA A 168 -22.77 -0.22 0.93
C ALA A 168 -21.47 0.41 1.45
N GLY A 169 -21.56 1.57 2.11
CA GLY A 169 -20.41 2.21 2.73
C GLY A 169 -19.78 1.38 3.87
N GLU A 170 -20.58 0.59 4.60
CA GLU A 170 -20.07 -0.33 5.62
C GLU A 170 -19.31 -1.49 4.97
N GLN A 171 -19.90 -2.12 3.95
CA GLN A 171 -19.27 -3.26 3.25
C GLN A 171 -17.99 -2.86 2.51
N THR A 172 -17.91 -1.64 2.00
CA THR A 172 -16.69 -1.15 1.33
C THR A 172 -15.64 -0.65 2.32
N GLY A 173 -15.97 -0.53 3.62
CA GLY A 173 -15.11 0.07 4.64
C GLY A 173 -15.06 1.61 4.60
N LEU A 174 -15.79 2.24 3.68
CA LEU A 174 -15.82 3.70 3.52
C LEU A 174 -16.31 4.40 4.78
N LEU A 175 -17.30 3.81 5.47
CA LEU A 175 -17.85 4.35 6.72
C LEU A 175 -16.93 4.19 7.94
N LEU A 176 -15.84 3.45 7.79
CA LEU A 176 -14.95 3.03 8.88
C LEU A 176 -13.54 3.62 8.74
N ASP A 177 -13.39 4.68 7.95
CA ASP A 177 -12.10 5.33 7.73
C ASP A 177 -11.53 5.87 9.06
N PRO A 178 -10.29 5.48 9.44
CA PRO A 178 -9.67 5.92 10.69
C PRO A 178 -9.16 7.38 10.66
N GLU A 179 -9.04 8.00 9.48
CA GLU A 179 -8.52 9.37 9.35
C GLU A 179 -9.66 10.40 9.49
N ALA A 180 -9.48 11.37 10.39
CA ALA A 180 -10.55 12.32 10.73
C ALA A 180 -11.07 13.12 9.52
N ALA A 181 -10.18 13.57 8.63
CA ALA A 181 -10.55 14.39 7.47
C ALA A 181 -11.44 13.60 6.48
N THR A 182 -11.01 12.41 6.08
CA THR A 182 -11.77 11.53 5.16
C THR A 182 -13.04 11.02 5.83
N TYR A 183 -13.01 10.71 7.12
CA TYR A 183 -14.20 10.36 7.90
C TYR A 183 -15.27 11.47 7.84
N PHE A 184 -14.92 12.72 8.15
CA PHE A 184 -15.91 13.81 8.12
C PHE A 184 -16.39 14.11 6.70
N LEU A 185 -15.49 14.08 5.70
CA LEU A 185 -15.88 14.27 4.30
C LEU A 185 -16.87 13.19 3.85
N MET A 186 -16.62 11.94 4.25
CA MET A 186 -17.50 10.81 3.99
C MET A 186 -18.85 10.98 4.68
N ASP A 187 -18.90 11.26 5.99
CA ASP A 187 -20.17 11.42 6.73
C ASP A 187 -21.01 12.56 6.13
N ALA A 188 -20.37 13.67 5.74
CA ALA A 188 -21.07 14.73 5.03
C ALA A 188 -21.59 14.29 3.66
N ALA A 189 -20.72 13.74 2.82
CA ALA A 189 -21.01 13.44 1.43
C ALA A 189 -22.02 12.31 1.26
N THR A 190 -22.01 11.31 2.14
CA THR A 190 -22.77 10.05 1.97
C THR A 190 -23.97 9.92 2.91
N ILE A 191 -24.01 10.67 4.03
CA ILE A 191 -25.10 10.60 5.00
C ILE A 191 -25.79 11.95 5.20
N LYS A 192 -25.07 12.97 5.71
CA LYS A 192 -25.71 14.21 6.19
C LYS A 192 -26.27 15.08 5.06
N VAL A 193 -25.49 15.32 4.02
CA VAL A 193 -25.92 16.15 2.87
C VAL A 193 -27.06 15.48 2.09
N PRO A 194 -27.03 14.15 1.81
CA PRO A 194 -28.18 13.43 1.26
C PRO A 194 -29.48 13.62 2.04
N ALA A 195 -29.44 13.44 3.37
CA ALA A 195 -30.62 13.62 4.22
C ALA A 195 -31.09 15.08 4.23
N TRP A 196 -30.16 16.03 4.20
CA TRP A 196 -30.48 17.45 4.07
C TRP A 196 -31.16 17.77 2.74
N ILE A 197 -30.65 17.26 1.61
CA ILE A 197 -31.26 17.39 0.28
C ILE A 197 -32.68 16.82 0.28
N GLU A 198 -32.89 15.64 0.88
CA GLU A 198 -34.22 15.02 0.93
C GLU A 198 -35.20 15.84 1.78
N ASN A 199 -34.77 16.41 2.91
CA ASN A 199 -35.62 17.30 3.70
C ASN A 199 -36.05 18.54 2.92
N ILE A 200 -35.15 19.13 2.10
CA ILE A 200 -35.51 20.21 1.17
C ILE A 200 -36.54 19.71 0.14
N ALA A 201 -36.31 18.53 -0.44
CA ALA A 201 -37.15 17.97 -1.50
C ALA A 201 -38.57 17.64 -1.03
N ILE A 202 -38.72 17.08 0.18
CA ILE A 202 -40.02 16.82 0.80
C ILE A 202 -40.75 18.14 1.04
N LEU A 203 -40.10 19.09 1.72
CA LEU A 203 -40.70 20.39 2.04
C LEU A 203 -41.14 21.15 0.78
N ARG A 204 -40.31 21.14 -0.27
CA ARG A 204 -40.62 21.69 -1.59
C ARG A 204 -41.86 21.04 -2.20
N GLY A 205 -41.95 19.71 -2.18
CA GLY A 205 -43.03 18.96 -2.81
C GLY A 205 -44.37 19.16 -2.10
N THR A 206 -44.41 18.94 -0.79
CA THR A 206 -45.64 19.06 0.01
C THR A 206 -46.08 20.52 0.14
N GLY A 207 -45.13 21.44 0.35
CA GLY A 207 -45.40 22.87 0.46
C GLY A 207 -46.02 23.45 -0.82
N ALA A 208 -45.46 23.13 -1.99
CA ALA A 208 -46.04 23.57 -3.27
C ALA A 208 -47.47 23.05 -3.46
N GLY A 209 -47.75 21.82 -3.03
CA GLY A 209 -49.10 21.24 -3.06
C GLY A 209 -50.11 22.02 -2.22
N HIS A 210 -49.74 22.37 -0.98
CA HIS A 210 -50.59 23.16 -0.09
C HIS A 210 -50.77 24.61 -0.57
N ILE A 211 -49.73 25.25 -1.09
CA ILE A 211 -49.82 26.60 -1.68
C ILE A 211 -50.81 26.59 -2.86
N LYS A 212 -50.71 25.61 -3.75
CA LYS A 212 -51.64 25.47 -4.88
C LYS A 212 -53.08 25.21 -4.43
N ALA A 213 -53.27 24.45 -3.34
CA ALA A 213 -54.59 24.23 -2.76
C ALA A 213 -55.16 25.46 -2.03
N GLY A 214 -54.33 26.46 -1.71
CA GLY A 214 -54.72 27.68 -1.00
C GLY A 214 -55.19 27.47 0.44
N THR A 215 -55.11 26.24 0.95
CA THR A 215 -55.61 25.85 2.28
C THR A 215 -54.65 24.87 2.94
N LEU A 216 -54.53 24.96 4.26
CA LEU A 216 -53.69 24.10 5.08
C LEU A 216 -54.42 23.80 6.38
N ALA A 217 -54.91 22.56 6.53
CA ALA A 217 -55.61 22.12 7.73
C ALA A 217 -54.66 22.16 8.96
N PRO A 218 -55.17 22.28 10.19
CA PRO A 218 -54.34 22.34 11.40
C PRO A 218 -53.34 21.19 11.52
N GLU A 219 -53.75 19.96 11.16
CA GLU A 219 -52.92 18.77 11.19
C GLU A 219 -51.78 18.85 10.16
N GLN A 220 -52.10 19.30 8.94
CA GLN A 220 -51.12 19.52 7.88
C GLN A 220 -50.16 20.66 8.21
N LYS A 221 -50.64 21.71 8.88
CA LYS A 221 -49.81 22.81 9.37
C LYS A 221 -48.80 22.33 10.41
N ALA A 222 -49.24 21.49 11.35
CA ALA A 222 -48.33 20.87 12.32
C ALA A 222 -47.28 19.97 11.65
N GLU A 223 -47.66 19.17 10.65
CA GLU A 223 -46.71 18.37 9.87
C GLU A 223 -45.69 19.27 9.17
N MET A 224 -46.14 20.32 8.49
CA MET A 224 -45.24 21.23 7.76
C MET A 224 -44.28 21.98 8.68
N ILE A 225 -44.71 22.37 9.88
CA ILE A 225 -43.83 22.94 10.90
C ILE A 225 -42.75 21.92 11.31
N SER A 226 -43.14 20.65 11.51
CA SER A 226 -42.19 19.57 11.80
C SER A 226 -41.17 19.38 10.66
N ARG A 227 -41.61 19.44 9.40
CA ARG A 227 -40.71 19.36 8.23
C ARG A 227 -39.72 20.52 8.18
N VAL A 228 -40.17 21.74 8.46
CA VAL A 228 -39.27 22.90 8.53
C VAL A 228 -38.24 22.74 9.65
N ASN A 229 -38.66 22.25 10.82
CA ASN A 229 -37.73 21.97 11.92
C ASN A 229 -36.72 20.86 11.55
N ALA A 230 -37.16 19.78 10.89
CA ALA A 230 -36.27 18.72 10.42
C ALA A 230 -35.23 19.24 9.41
N LEU A 231 -35.65 20.13 8.50
CA LEU A 231 -34.73 20.80 7.58
C LEU A 231 -33.73 21.70 8.31
N GLN A 232 -34.16 22.44 9.34
CA GLN A 232 -33.25 23.26 10.16
C GLN A 232 -32.25 22.42 10.94
N ILE A 233 -32.69 21.31 11.54
CA ILE A 233 -31.82 20.39 12.28
C ILE A 233 -30.79 19.77 11.34
N SER A 234 -31.20 19.28 10.17
CA SER A 234 -30.28 18.70 9.18
C SER A 234 -29.30 19.75 8.62
N SER A 235 -29.77 20.97 8.33
CA SER A 235 -28.90 22.08 7.92
C SER A 235 -27.85 22.41 9.00
N LYS A 236 -28.25 22.43 10.27
CA LYS A 236 -27.32 22.63 11.40
C LYS A 236 -26.32 21.48 11.50
N ALA A 237 -26.76 20.23 11.37
CA ALA A 237 -25.86 19.08 11.43
C ALA A 237 -24.78 19.14 10.34
N VAL A 238 -25.15 19.51 9.11
CA VAL A 238 -24.17 19.75 8.04
C VAL A 238 -23.23 20.89 8.43
N SER A 239 -23.76 22.02 8.92
CA SER A 239 -22.95 23.15 9.39
C SER A 239 -22.00 22.80 10.54
N ASP A 240 -22.37 21.94 11.48
CA ASP A 240 -21.46 21.55 12.57
C ASP A 240 -20.29 20.71 12.04
N LEU A 241 -20.56 19.86 11.04
CA LEU A 241 -19.56 19.07 10.34
C LEU A 241 -18.60 19.95 9.53
N THR A 242 -19.08 21.06 8.95
CA THR A 242 -18.19 22.05 8.31
C THR A 242 -17.11 22.58 9.26
N GLY A 243 -17.46 22.81 10.53
CA GLY A 243 -16.50 23.20 11.55
C GLY A 243 -15.54 22.07 11.94
N ALA A 244 -16.01 20.81 11.90
CA ALA A 244 -15.16 19.65 12.14
C ALA A 244 -14.11 19.45 11.02
N LEU A 245 -14.51 19.61 9.75
CA LEU A 245 -13.60 19.56 8.60
C LEU A 245 -12.50 20.61 8.69
N GLN A 246 -12.86 21.84 9.07
CA GLN A 246 -11.87 22.90 9.24
C GLN A 246 -10.86 22.58 10.34
N ARG A 247 -11.30 21.97 11.45
CA ARG A 247 -10.40 21.51 12.52
C ARG A 247 -9.52 20.33 12.12
N SER A 248 -9.94 19.52 11.15
CA SER A 248 -9.11 18.46 10.57
C SER A 248 -8.19 18.93 9.45
N GLY A 249 -8.10 20.25 9.19
CA GLY A 249 -7.21 20.83 8.18
C GLY A 249 -7.80 20.91 6.77
N GLU A 250 -9.08 20.60 6.59
CA GLU A 250 -9.76 20.65 5.30
C GLU A 250 -10.54 21.96 5.11
N SER A 251 -10.47 22.53 3.91
CA SER A 251 -11.25 23.73 3.60
C SER A 251 -12.68 23.38 3.22
N MET A 252 -13.58 24.31 3.51
CA MET A 252 -14.97 24.16 3.14
C MET A 252 -15.18 24.22 1.64
N PRO A 253 -16.08 23.39 1.07
CA PRO A 253 -16.53 23.56 -0.30
C PRO A 253 -16.96 25.00 -0.54
N SER A 254 -16.47 25.60 -1.62
CA SER A 254 -16.86 26.95 -2.05
C SER A 254 -18.38 27.07 -2.24
N SER A 255 -19.01 25.97 -2.66
CA SER A 255 -20.45 25.87 -2.88
C SER A 255 -21.28 25.66 -1.61
N ALA A 256 -20.67 25.35 -0.46
CA ALA A 256 -21.41 25.10 0.78
C ALA A 256 -22.13 26.35 1.31
N THR A 257 -21.46 27.52 1.28
CA THR A 257 -22.09 28.79 1.69
C THR A 257 -23.33 29.08 0.86
N LEU A 258 -23.24 28.91 -0.47
CA LEU A 258 -24.37 29.08 -1.38
C LEU A 258 -25.51 28.10 -1.09
N ALA A 259 -25.20 26.86 -0.69
CA ALA A 259 -26.19 25.87 -0.31
C ALA A 259 -26.92 26.25 0.99
N PHE A 260 -26.18 26.70 2.01
CA PHE A 260 -26.77 27.15 3.28
C PHE A 260 -27.65 28.38 3.09
N ASP A 261 -27.19 29.36 2.30
CA ASP A 261 -27.95 30.58 2.03
C ASP A 261 -29.23 30.26 1.26
N ALA A 262 -29.16 29.43 0.22
CA ALA A 262 -30.33 29.00 -0.53
C ALA A 262 -31.32 28.21 0.34
N SER A 263 -30.83 27.31 1.21
CA SER A 263 -31.68 26.57 2.15
C SER A 263 -32.34 27.51 3.17
N ARG A 264 -31.62 28.52 3.67
CA ARG A 264 -32.18 29.52 4.60
C ARG A 264 -33.28 30.35 3.93
N GLN A 265 -33.02 30.83 2.72
CA GLN A 265 -34.01 31.57 1.93
C GLN A 265 -35.27 30.74 1.67
N PHE A 266 -35.11 29.46 1.35
CA PHE A 266 -36.24 28.57 1.14
C PHE A 266 -37.05 28.31 2.42
N ILE A 267 -36.38 28.15 3.57
CA ILE A 267 -37.06 28.02 4.87
C ILE A 267 -37.88 29.27 5.20
N GLU A 268 -37.31 30.46 5.00
CA GLU A 268 -38.03 31.72 5.26
C GLU A 268 -39.22 31.88 4.31
N LEU A 269 -39.06 31.54 3.02
CA LEU A 269 -40.19 31.52 2.08
C LEU A 269 -41.29 30.55 2.54
N ALA A 270 -40.94 29.35 3.00
CA ALA A 270 -41.90 28.40 3.55
C ALA A 270 -42.64 28.95 4.78
N ARG A 271 -41.94 29.69 5.65
CA ARG A 271 -42.57 30.32 6.81
C ARG A 271 -43.58 31.39 6.40
N THR A 272 -43.22 32.23 5.42
CA THR A 272 -44.10 33.28 4.91
C THR A 272 -45.32 32.71 4.18
N ASP A 273 -45.10 31.81 3.22
CA ASP A 273 -46.14 31.35 2.30
C ASP A 273 -47.11 30.35 2.95
N LEU A 274 -46.62 29.48 3.84
CA LEU A 274 -47.43 28.41 4.44
C LEU A 274 -47.97 28.74 5.84
N PHE A 275 -47.24 29.53 6.63
CA PHE A 275 -47.56 29.73 8.05
C PHE A 275 -48.05 31.13 8.40
N GLY A 276 -48.18 32.02 7.41
CA GLY A 276 -48.85 33.31 7.56
C GLY A 276 -50.32 33.20 8.00
N ALA A 277 -51.01 34.34 8.08
CA ALA A 277 -52.43 34.38 8.44
C ALA A 277 -53.31 33.58 7.46
N THR A 278 -52.90 33.52 6.20
CA THR A 278 -53.48 32.66 5.15
C THR A 278 -52.35 32.01 4.36
N VAL A 279 -52.62 30.85 3.77
CA VAL A 279 -51.70 30.24 2.79
C VAL A 279 -51.69 31.15 1.57
N SER A 280 -50.50 31.60 1.18
CA SER A 280 -50.32 32.57 0.10
C SER A 280 -49.08 32.22 -0.72
N GLY A 281 -48.78 33.03 -1.75
CA GLY A 281 -47.63 32.82 -2.62
C GLY A 281 -47.96 32.03 -3.89
N ASP A 282 -46.96 31.90 -4.74
CA ASP A 282 -47.05 31.18 -6.01
C ASP A 282 -46.37 29.81 -5.90
N ALA A 283 -47.12 28.74 -6.17
CA ALA A 283 -46.61 27.37 -6.02
C ALA A 283 -45.42 27.06 -6.95
N SER A 284 -45.34 27.70 -8.12
CA SER A 284 -44.22 27.56 -9.05
C SER A 284 -42.97 28.28 -8.52
N VAL A 285 -43.11 29.49 -7.99
CA VAL A 285 -42.02 30.24 -7.35
C VAL A 285 -41.48 29.48 -6.13
N TYR A 286 -42.38 28.96 -5.29
CA TYR A 286 -42.02 28.14 -4.13
C TYR A 286 -41.24 26.88 -4.55
N PHE A 287 -41.77 26.16 -5.54
CA PHE A 287 -41.12 24.95 -6.06
C PHE A 287 -39.75 25.26 -6.68
N ALA A 288 -39.62 26.37 -7.41
CA ALA A 288 -38.36 26.81 -8.00
C ALA A 288 -37.32 27.16 -6.94
N SER A 289 -37.71 27.85 -5.86
CA SER A 289 -36.83 28.18 -4.73
C SER A 289 -36.26 26.92 -4.06
N GLY A 290 -37.11 25.94 -3.75
CA GLY A 290 -36.64 24.66 -3.20
C GLY A 290 -35.76 23.88 -4.18
N SER A 291 -36.04 23.95 -5.48
CA SER A 291 -35.21 23.31 -6.52
C SER A 291 -33.82 23.95 -6.62
N ALA A 292 -33.73 25.27 -6.48
CA ALA A 292 -32.47 25.99 -6.43
C ALA A 292 -31.65 25.60 -5.20
N ALA A 293 -32.28 25.48 -4.03
CA ALA A 293 -31.63 25.02 -2.80
C ALA A 293 -31.07 23.59 -2.95
N ILE A 294 -31.84 22.66 -3.51
CA ILE A 294 -31.39 21.30 -3.84
C ILE A 294 -30.18 21.35 -4.79
N ALA A 295 -30.24 22.13 -5.87
CA ALA A 295 -29.15 22.21 -6.83
C ALA A 295 -27.84 22.71 -6.21
N LYS A 296 -27.90 23.69 -5.30
CA LYS A 296 -26.72 24.18 -4.55
C LYS A 296 -26.20 23.14 -3.56
N ALA A 297 -27.09 22.45 -2.84
CA ALA A 297 -26.69 21.37 -1.93
C ALA A 297 -26.03 20.19 -2.67
N VAL A 298 -26.54 19.81 -3.84
CA VAL A 298 -25.93 18.79 -4.71
C VAL A 298 -24.56 19.24 -5.22
N ALA A 299 -24.39 20.52 -5.56
CA ALA A 299 -23.08 21.06 -5.96
C ALA A 299 -22.06 20.96 -4.81
N ALA A 300 -22.47 21.31 -3.58
CA ALA A 300 -21.64 21.15 -2.38
C ALA A 300 -21.28 19.69 -2.11
N GLN A 301 -22.23 18.78 -2.28
CA GLN A 301 -21.97 17.35 -2.16
C GLN A 301 -20.95 16.85 -3.18
N LYS A 302 -21.05 17.27 -4.44
CA LYS A 302 -20.10 16.87 -5.49
C LYS A 302 -18.68 17.33 -5.18
N GLU A 303 -18.52 18.53 -4.64
CA GLU A 303 -17.22 19.07 -4.22
C GLU A 303 -16.64 18.26 -3.04
N LEU A 304 -17.48 17.88 -2.06
CA LEU A 304 -17.08 16.99 -0.95
C LEU A 304 -16.66 15.60 -1.45
N ILE A 305 -17.44 14.98 -2.34
CA ILE A 305 -17.12 13.67 -2.95
C ILE A 305 -15.81 13.73 -3.73
N ALA A 306 -15.60 14.79 -4.51
CA ALA A 306 -14.36 14.98 -5.26
C ALA A 306 -13.15 15.14 -4.34
N ARG A 307 -13.29 15.90 -3.26
CA ARG A 307 -12.22 16.07 -2.27
C ARG A 307 -11.91 14.77 -1.54
N LEU A 308 -12.94 14.04 -1.08
CA LEU A 308 -12.81 12.72 -0.47
C LEU A 308 -12.06 11.75 -1.39
N SER A 309 -12.50 11.65 -2.64
CA SER A 309 -11.87 10.80 -3.66
C SER A 309 -10.40 11.17 -3.88
N SER A 310 -10.08 12.48 -3.89
CA SER A 310 -8.70 12.94 -4.06
C SER A 310 -7.80 12.55 -2.89
N LEU A 311 -8.29 12.66 -1.64
CA LEU A 311 -7.50 12.28 -0.46
C LEU A 311 -7.27 10.78 -0.39
N LEU A 312 -8.32 9.98 -0.63
CA LEU A 312 -8.21 8.52 -0.68
C LEU A 312 -7.27 8.05 -1.79
N GLN A 313 -7.33 8.67 -2.98
CA GLN A 313 -6.42 8.38 -4.07
C GLN A 313 -4.98 8.77 -3.75
N GLN A 314 -4.77 9.92 -3.10
CA GLN A 314 -3.46 10.36 -2.64
C GLN A 314 -2.88 9.35 -1.65
N ARG A 315 -3.64 8.97 -0.62
CA ARG A 315 -3.26 7.96 0.38
C ARG A 315 -2.86 6.64 -0.30
N ALA A 316 -3.67 6.14 -1.23
CA ALA A 316 -3.37 4.91 -1.94
C ALA A 316 -2.10 5.02 -2.80
N ASN A 317 -1.87 6.17 -3.44
CA ASN A 317 -0.67 6.43 -4.25
C ASN A 317 0.60 6.58 -3.39
N GLU A 318 0.51 7.22 -2.24
CA GLU A 318 1.60 7.32 -1.27
C GLU A 318 2.00 5.93 -0.78
N GLN A 319 1.03 5.08 -0.42
CA GLN A 319 1.30 3.69 -0.03
C GLN A 319 1.93 2.87 -1.17
N ARG A 320 1.47 3.05 -2.41
CA ARG A 320 2.09 2.43 -3.60
C ARG A 320 3.53 2.90 -3.79
N ALA A 321 3.80 4.20 -3.68
CA ALA A 321 5.14 4.75 -3.80
C ALA A 321 6.07 4.25 -2.68
N HIS A 322 5.58 4.17 -1.44
CA HIS A 322 6.31 3.59 -0.32
C HIS A 322 6.65 2.11 -0.54
N ARG A 323 5.69 1.32 -1.01
CA ARG A 323 5.91 -0.08 -1.40
C ARG A 323 7.00 -0.18 -2.47
N ASP A 324 6.90 0.61 -3.52
CA ASP A 324 7.81 0.54 -4.67
C ASP A 324 9.23 0.99 -4.27
N ALA A 325 9.36 2.00 -3.41
CA ALA A 325 10.64 2.42 -2.84
C ALA A 325 11.28 1.32 -1.99
N ILE A 326 10.51 0.64 -1.13
CA ILE A 326 10.99 -0.49 -0.32
C ILE A 326 11.44 -1.65 -1.22
N VAL A 327 10.64 -2.02 -2.23
CA VAL A 327 10.98 -3.07 -3.18
C VAL A 327 12.27 -2.72 -3.94
N LEU A 328 12.41 -1.49 -4.42
CA LEU A 328 13.62 -1.04 -5.11
C LEU A 328 14.86 -1.11 -4.20
N LEU A 329 14.75 -0.65 -2.96
CA LEU A 329 15.84 -0.71 -1.98
C LEU A 329 16.24 -2.15 -1.67
N LEU A 330 15.27 -3.07 -1.57
CA LEU A 330 15.53 -4.48 -1.32
C LEU A 330 16.20 -5.17 -2.50
N VAL A 331 15.71 -4.94 -3.72
CA VAL A 331 16.30 -5.50 -4.95
C VAL A 331 17.74 -5.02 -5.11
N THR A 332 17.99 -3.72 -4.89
CA THR A 332 19.35 -3.16 -4.99
C THR A 332 20.29 -3.71 -3.91
N ALA A 333 19.85 -3.78 -2.65
CA ALA A 333 20.63 -4.37 -1.56
C ALA A 333 20.92 -5.86 -1.79
N PHE A 334 19.94 -6.62 -2.30
CA PHE A 334 20.09 -8.02 -2.63
C PHE A 334 21.10 -8.24 -3.76
N CYS A 335 20.99 -7.49 -4.86
CA CYS A 335 21.96 -7.51 -5.96
C CYS A 335 23.38 -7.14 -5.50
N ALA A 336 23.52 -6.10 -4.66
CA ALA A 336 24.81 -5.71 -4.10
C ALA A 336 25.42 -6.82 -3.22
N THR A 337 24.60 -7.47 -2.39
CA THR A 337 25.02 -8.61 -1.56
C THR A 337 25.49 -9.78 -2.41
N LEU A 338 24.74 -10.13 -3.47
CA LEU A 338 25.14 -11.19 -4.40
C LEU A 338 26.45 -10.84 -5.12
N TYR A 339 26.62 -9.59 -5.55
CA TYR A 339 27.85 -9.12 -6.19
C TYR A 339 29.06 -9.22 -5.25
N LEU A 340 28.92 -8.78 -3.99
CA LEU A 340 29.99 -8.86 -3.00
C LEU A 340 30.32 -10.31 -2.61
N LEU A 341 29.31 -11.17 -2.42
CA LEU A 341 29.52 -12.60 -2.17
C LEU A 341 30.22 -13.28 -3.33
N TRP A 342 29.85 -12.95 -4.57
CA TRP A 342 30.50 -13.44 -5.77
C TRP A 342 31.97 -13.03 -5.84
N GLY A 343 32.26 -11.73 -5.63
CA GLY A 343 33.61 -11.19 -5.60
C GLY A 343 34.47 -11.82 -4.49
N PHE A 344 33.92 -11.91 -3.27
CA PHE A 344 34.57 -12.57 -2.13
C PHE A 344 34.89 -14.03 -2.43
N TYR A 345 33.91 -14.79 -2.94
CA TYR A 345 34.08 -16.21 -3.26
C TYR A 345 35.20 -16.43 -4.28
N HIS A 346 35.24 -15.61 -5.34
CA HIS A 346 36.28 -15.69 -6.36
C HIS A 346 37.67 -15.33 -5.81
N SER A 347 37.79 -14.22 -5.09
CA SER A 347 39.07 -13.78 -4.48
C SER A 347 39.61 -14.84 -3.52
N PHE A 348 38.75 -15.32 -2.62
CA PHE A 348 39.10 -16.32 -1.62
C PHE A 348 39.55 -17.64 -2.25
N MET A 349 38.81 -18.16 -3.24
CA MET A 349 39.18 -19.42 -3.89
C MET A 349 40.48 -19.30 -4.67
N LEU A 350 40.75 -18.15 -5.30
CA LEU A 350 41.98 -17.93 -6.06
C LEU A 350 43.20 -17.88 -5.12
N ALA A 351 43.09 -17.15 -4.02
CA ALA A 351 44.12 -17.12 -2.97
C ALA A 351 44.36 -18.50 -2.35
N LEU A 352 43.31 -19.24 -2.01
CA LEU A 352 43.43 -20.58 -1.43
C LEU A 352 44.11 -21.58 -2.37
N HIS A 353 43.82 -21.51 -3.68
CA HIS A 353 44.50 -22.34 -4.67
C HIS A 353 45.98 -21.96 -4.81
N ALA A 354 46.33 -20.68 -4.76
CA ALA A 354 47.71 -20.21 -4.79
C ALA A 354 48.51 -20.71 -3.58
N VAL A 355 47.95 -20.59 -2.37
CA VAL A 355 48.55 -21.13 -1.13
C VAL A 355 48.75 -22.64 -1.26
N ARG A 356 47.70 -23.39 -1.67
CA ARG A 356 47.78 -24.85 -1.79
C ARG A 356 48.82 -25.28 -2.81
N LYS A 357 48.85 -24.67 -4.00
CA LYS A 357 49.81 -25.01 -5.06
C LYS A 357 51.25 -24.82 -4.56
N SER A 358 51.49 -23.71 -3.87
CA SER A 358 52.81 -23.36 -3.34
C SER A 358 53.26 -24.31 -2.23
N ALA A 359 52.36 -24.62 -1.29
CA ALA A 359 52.63 -25.58 -0.23
C ALA A 359 52.97 -26.97 -0.78
N VAL A 360 52.28 -27.42 -1.83
CA VAL A 360 52.58 -28.69 -2.52
C VAL A 360 53.94 -28.64 -3.21
N ALA A 361 54.29 -27.54 -3.90
CA ALA A 361 55.58 -27.38 -4.56
C ALA A 361 56.74 -27.47 -3.56
N VAL A 362 56.67 -26.69 -2.47
CA VAL A 362 57.67 -26.70 -1.39
C VAL A 362 57.78 -28.09 -0.75
N ALA A 363 56.66 -28.76 -0.48
CA ALA A 363 56.66 -30.12 0.08
C ALA A 363 57.28 -31.16 -0.88
N SER A 364 57.21 -30.94 -2.19
CA SER A 364 57.84 -31.79 -3.20
C SER A 364 59.32 -31.46 -3.47
N GLY A 365 59.86 -30.43 -2.82
CA GLY A 365 61.24 -29.96 -3.00
C GLY A 365 61.43 -28.99 -4.18
N ASP A 366 60.36 -28.57 -4.86
CA ASP A 366 60.41 -27.52 -5.88
C ASP A 366 60.35 -26.13 -5.22
N LEU A 367 61.52 -25.55 -4.99
CA LEU A 367 61.70 -24.22 -4.40
C LEU A 367 61.85 -23.11 -5.46
N THR A 368 61.50 -23.38 -6.73
CA THR A 368 61.65 -22.42 -7.84
C THR A 368 60.40 -21.57 -8.09
N GLN A 369 59.27 -21.94 -7.48
CA GLN A 369 57.99 -21.23 -7.64
C GLN A 369 57.97 -19.94 -6.80
N GLN A 370 57.56 -18.82 -7.42
CA GLN A 370 57.27 -17.57 -6.71
C GLN A 370 55.81 -17.55 -6.23
N ILE A 371 55.62 -17.22 -4.96
CA ILE A 371 54.30 -17.15 -4.32
C ILE A 371 53.84 -15.69 -4.31
N HIS A 372 52.85 -15.37 -5.15
CA HIS A 372 52.26 -14.04 -5.17
C HIS A 372 50.73 -14.11 -5.03
N ILE A 373 50.23 -13.60 -3.90
CA ILE A 373 48.80 -13.48 -3.62
C ILE A 373 48.46 -12.00 -3.60
N HIS A 374 47.58 -11.59 -4.51
CA HIS A 374 47.15 -10.19 -4.61
C HIS A 374 46.15 -9.89 -3.49
N GLY A 375 46.35 -8.80 -2.76
CA GLY A 375 45.44 -8.35 -1.71
C GLY A 375 46.16 -7.65 -0.57
N LYS A 376 45.38 -7.27 0.44
CA LYS A 376 45.87 -6.75 1.72
C LYS A 376 45.20 -7.47 2.91
N ASP A 377 44.55 -8.61 2.63
CA ASP A 377 43.86 -9.42 3.61
C ASP A 377 44.82 -10.47 4.22
N GLU A 378 44.30 -11.23 5.18
CA GLU A 378 45.05 -12.25 5.92
C GLU A 378 45.60 -13.36 5.00
N LEU A 379 44.97 -13.58 3.84
CA LEU A 379 45.44 -14.55 2.85
C LEU A 379 46.66 -14.03 2.10
N ALA A 380 46.69 -12.75 1.75
CA ALA A 380 47.88 -12.12 1.16
C ALA A 380 49.06 -12.12 2.14
N GLU A 381 48.81 -11.82 3.42
CA GLU A 381 49.83 -11.91 4.47
C GLU A 381 50.40 -13.34 4.61
N THR A 382 49.52 -14.34 4.62
CA THR A 382 49.94 -15.75 4.67
C THR A 382 50.78 -16.14 3.45
N GLY A 383 50.44 -15.64 2.25
CA GLY A 383 51.24 -15.82 1.04
C GLY A 383 52.66 -15.27 1.18
N ASN A 384 52.80 -14.07 1.75
CA ASN A 384 54.11 -13.44 1.99
C ASN A 384 54.97 -14.21 2.99
N ILE A 385 54.34 -14.79 4.03
CA ILE A 385 55.02 -15.65 5.01
C ILE A 385 55.53 -16.92 4.32
N LEU A 386 54.72 -17.56 3.48
CA LEU A 386 55.13 -18.74 2.73
C LEU A 386 56.26 -18.45 1.75
N GLU A 387 56.25 -17.29 1.08
CA GLU A 387 57.34 -16.87 0.19
C GLU A 387 58.65 -16.72 0.98
N SER A 388 58.58 -16.06 2.14
CA SER A 388 59.74 -15.91 3.02
C SER A 388 60.29 -17.26 3.48
N MET A 389 59.42 -18.23 3.78
CA MET A 389 59.84 -19.60 4.12
C MET A 389 60.52 -20.30 2.93
N ASN A 390 59.98 -20.15 1.72
CA ASN A 390 60.52 -20.75 0.50
C ASN A 390 61.94 -20.22 0.20
N LEU A 391 62.13 -18.90 0.26
CA LEU A 391 63.44 -18.26 0.08
C LEU A 391 64.48 -18.75 1.11
N ASN A 392 64.08 -18.88 2.38
CA ASN A 392 64.96 -19.38 3.43
C ASN A 392 65.37 -20.85 3.22
N LEU A 393 64.42 -21.71 2.84
CA LEU A 393 64.71 -23.12 2.52
C LEU A 393 65.61 -23.24 1.29
N SER A 394 65.37 -22.44 0.25
CA SER A 394 66.20 -22.42 -0.96
C SER A 394 67.65 -22.03 -0.65
N GLY A 395 67.83 -21.00 0.19
CA GLY A 395 69.14 -20.61 0.71
C GLY A 395 69.83 -21.71 1.51
N LEU A 396 69.11 -22.41 2.39
CA LEU A 396 69.67 -23.54 3.15
C LEU A 396 70.12 -24.69 2.23
N VAL A 397 69.30 -25.06 1.24
CA VAL A 397 69.65 -26.11 0.26
C VAL A 397 70.85 -25.71 -0.59
N ALA A 398 70.94 -24.44 -1.02
CA ALA A 398 72.09 -23.92 -1.75
C ALA A 398 73.38 -23.98 -0.91
N ASN A 399 73.30 -23.64 0.38
CA ASN A 399 74.43 -23.74 1.31
C ASN A 399 74.87 -25.20 1.53
N VAL A 400 73.93 -26.13 1.70
CA VAL A 400 74.23 -27.57 1.83
C VAL A 400 74.91 -28.10 0.56
N ARG A 401 74.41 -27.73 -0.62
CA ARG A 401 75.02 -28.11 -1.91
C ARG A 401 76.45 -27.56 -2.05
N THR A 402 76.66 -26.31 -1.66
CA THR A 402 77.98 -25.67 -1.69
C THR A 402 78.95 -26.37 -0.74
N ASN A 403 78.53 -26.64 0.50
CA ASN A 403 79.34 -27.36 1.49
C ASN A 403 79.64 -28.80 1.03
N ALA A 404 78.67 -29.51 0.46
CA ALA A 404 78.88 -30.84 -0.10
C ALA A 404 79.89 -30.83 -1.26
N SER A 405 79.84 -29.81 -2.13
CA SER A 405 80.80 -29.65 -3.22
C SER A 405 82.22 -29.39 -2.69
N MET A 406 82.35 -28.58 -1.63
CA MET A 406 83.62 -28.30 -0.98
C MET A 406 84.19 -29.55 -0.30
N VAL A 407 83.35 -30.32 0.40
CA VAL A 407 83.74 -31.61 1.00
C VAL A 407 84.16 -32.62 -0.08
N SER A 408 83.44 -32.70 -1.20
CA SER A 408 83.82 -33.55 -2.34
C SER A 408 85.18 -33.14 -2.92
N GLN A 409 85.43 -31.84 -3.06
CA GLN A 409 86.70 -31.32 -3.59
C GLN A 409 87.85 -31.58 -2.60
N LEU A 410 87.64 -31.38 -1.31
CA LEU A 410 88.60 -31.73 -0.26
C LEU A 410 88.87 -33.24 -0.21
N GLY A 411 87.84 -34.06 -0.40
CA GLY A 411 87.96 -35.52 -0.47
C GLY A 411 88.81 -35.98 -1.67
N GLN A 412 88.64 -35.35 -2.83
CA GLN A 412 89.49 -35.59 -4.00
C GLN A 412 90.94 -35.20 -3.73
N SER A 413 91.17 -34.03 -3.12
CA SER A 413 92.51 -33.60 -2.70
C SER A 413 93.14 -34.53 -1.65
N LEU A 414 92.35 -35.03 -0.69
CA LEU A 414 92.81 -35.97 0.33
C LEU A 414 93.15 -37.33 -0.28
N ALA A 415 92.33 -37.85 -1.18
CA ALA A 415 92.60 -39.10 -1.88
C ALA A 415 93.89 -39.01 -2.72
N ALA A 416 94.11 -37.88 -3.41
CA ALA A 416 95.37 -37.61 -4.10
C ALA A 416 96.56 -37.56 -3.12
N GLY A 417 96.40 -36.93 -1.96
CA GLY A 417 97.42 -36.88 -0.91
C GLY A 417 97.73 -38.23 -0.26
N ILE A 418 96.72 -39.09 -0.07
CA ILE A 418 96.91 -40.47 0.40
C ILE A 418 97.64 -41.30 -0.65
N GLY A 419 97.33 -41.10 -1.94
CA GLY A 419 98.06 -41.73 -3.03
C GLY A 419 99.55 -41.38 -3.02
N ASP A 420 99.89 -40.10 -2.88
CA ASP A 420 101.27 -39.63 -2.75
C ASP A 420 101.96 -40.19 -1.50
N LEU A 421 101.27 -40.20 -0.35
CA LEU A 421 101.79 -40.77 0.89
C LEU A 421 102.01 -42.28 0.77
N SER A 422 101.09 -43.02 0.14
CA SER A 422 101.20 -44.45 -0.09
C SER A 422 102.42 -44.76 -0.98
N MET A 423 102.61 -44.00 -2.07
CA MET A 423 103.81 -44.12 -2.91
C MET A 423 105.09 -43.85 -2.11
N ARG A 424 105.12 -42.81 -1.27
CA ARG A 424 106.27 -42.53 -0.39
C ARG A 424 106.48 -43.63 0.65
N THR A 425 105.42 -44.23 1.17
CA THR A 425 105.50 -45.31 2.17
C THR A 425 106.01 -46.61 1.52
N GLU A 426 105.59 -46.94 0.30
CA GLU A 426 106.15 -48.07 -0.49
C GLU A 426 107.62 -47.84 -0.81
N GLN A 427 107.99 -46.62 -1.21
CA GLN A 427 109.37 -46.25 -1.48
C GLN A 427 110.24 -46.34 -0.22
N GLN A 428 109.68 -46.02 0.95
CA GLN A 428 110.34 -46.12 2.24
C GLN A 428 110.43 -47.58 2.74
N ALA A 429 109.41 -48.40 2.51
CA ALA A 429 109.44 -49.83 2.79
C ALA A 429 110.47 -50.57 1.90
N SER A 430 110.53 -50.22 0.61
CA SER A 430 111.55 -50.72 -0.32
C SER A 430 112.97 -50.34 0.11
N SER A 431 113.16 -49.12 0.63
CA SER A 431 114.43 -48.69 1.21
C SER A 431 114.84 -49.46 2.46
N LEU A 432 113.90 -50.02 3.23
CA LEU A 432 114.18 -50.87 4.39
C LEU A 432 114.43 -52.35 4.01
N GLU A 433 113.94 -52.81 2.86
CA GLU A 433 114.21 -54.16 2.34
C GLU A 433 115.60 -54.26 1.67
N GLN A 434 116.19 -53.11 1.29
CA GLN A 434 117.54 -52.99 0.74
C GLN A 434 118.64 -52.78 1.81
N THR A 435 118.28 -52.72 3.09
CA THR A 435 119.22 -52.68 4.23
C THR A 435 119.13 -53.95 5.05
#